data_AF-A0A522PFW1-F1
#
_entry.id   AF-A0A522PFW1-F1
#
_cell.length_a   1.000
_cell.length_b   1.000
_cell.length_c   1.000
_cell.angle_alpha   90.00
_cell.angle_beta   90.00
_cell.angle_gamma   90.00
#
_symmetry.space_group_name_H-M   'P 1'
#
loop_
_entity.id
_entity.type
_entity.pdbx_description
1 polymer ?
#
loop_
_entity_poly.entity_id
_entity_poly.type
_entity_poly.pdbx_seq_one_letter_code
_entity_poly.pdbx_strand_id
1 'polypeptide(L)' 'MAARRSAARLTAPNLGGVRLSAARVRGLLELRPLPQEGGAFRETYRDGRSTAILYLLEAPDCSLLHRLSG' A
#
# COMPACT_ATOMS: atom_id res chain seq x y z
N MET A 1 6.82 -23.05 -21.66
CA MET A 1 5.44 -23.06 -21.14
C MET A 1 5.51 -23.06 -19.61
N ALA A 2 5.62 -21.88 -18.98
CA ALA A 2 5.90 -21.76 -17.55
C ALA A 2 4.59 -21.71 -16.74
N ALA A 3 4.47 -22.60 -15.76
CA ALA A 3 3.30 -22.75 -14.91
C ALA A 3 3.05 -21.48 -14.08
N ARG A 4 1.88 -20.87 -14.26
CA ARG A 4 1.37 -19.80 -13.39
C ARG A 4 1.07 -20.39 -12.02
N ARG A 5 1.96 -20.20 -11.05
CA ARG A 5 1.63 -20.45 -9.64
C ARG A 5 0.75 -19.29 -9.16
N SER A 6 -0.55 -19.56 -9.06
CA SER A 6 -1.47 -18.69 -8.35
C SER A 6 -1.01 -18.62 -6.89
N ALA A 7 -0.59 -17.44 -6.43
CA ALA A 7 -0.37 -17.20 -5.01
C ALA A 7 -1.73 -17.42 -4.32
N ALA A 8 -1.84 -18.49 -3.54
CA ALA A 8 -3.02 -18.76 -2.75
C ALA A 8 -3.38 -17.49 -1.97
N ARG A 9 -4.61 -17.02 -2.13
CA ARG A 9 -5.14 -15.86 -1.40
C ARG A 9 -5.05 -16.22 0.08
N LEU A 10 -4.08 -15.65 0.79
CA LEU A 10 -4.05 -15.65 2.25
C LEU A 10 -5.29 -14.87 2.69
N THR A 11 -6.39 -15.58 2.95
CA THR A 11 -7.52 -15.02 3.66
C THR A 11 -7.08 -14.83 5.10
N ALA A 12 -6.68 -13.61 5.43
CA ALA A 12 -6.48 -13.20 6.81
C ALA A 12 -7.74 -13.58 7.62
N PRO A 13 -7.58 -14.13 8.83
CA PRO A 13 -8.72 -14.50 9.65
C PRO A 13 -9.62 -13.27 9.87
N ASN A 14 -10.92 -13.46 9.70
CA ASN A 14 -11.89 -12.41 9.95
C ASN A 14 -12.00 -12.22 11.47
N LEU A 15 -11.25 -11.27 12.04
CA LEU A 15 -11.15 -11.01 13.49
C LEU A 15 -12.42 -10.34 14.09
N GLY A 16 -13.58 -10.44 13.43
CA GLY A 16 -14.84 -9.84 13.88
C GLY A 16 -14.87 -8.31 13.91
N GLY A 17 -13.80 -7.63 13.49
CA GLY A 17 -13.71 -6.18 13.39
C GLY A 17 -14.34 -5.63 12.12
N VAL A 18 -14.77 -4.35 12.16
CA VAL A 18 -15.25 -3.63 10.98
C VAL A 18 -14.12 -3.54 9.95
N ARG A 19 -14.33 -4.14 8.78
CA ARG A 19 -13.40 -4.02 7.65
C ARG A 19 -13.61 -2.66 6.98
N LEU A 20 -12.61 -1.78 7.06
CA LEU A 20 -12.65 -0.51 6.36
C LEU A 20 -12.38 -0.71 4.86
N SER A 21 -13.12 0.01 4.02
CA SER A 21 -12.79 0.11 2.59
C SER A 21 -11.52 0.91 2.37
N ALA A 22 -10.77 0.64 1.30
CA ALA A 22 -9.56 1.40 0.99
C ALA A 22 -9.86 2.90 0.83
N ALA A 23 -10.96 3.26 0.17
CA ALA A 23 -11.43 4.64 0.06
C ALA A 23 -11.62 5.30 1.44
N ARG A 24 -12.18 4.57 2.42
CA ARG A 24 -12.36 5.08 3.79
C ARG A 24 -11.02 5.25 4.50
N VAL A 25 -10.12 4.29 4.36
CA VAL A 25 -8.76 4.38 4.92
C VAL A 25 -8.00 5.58 4.34
N ARG A 26 -8.06 5.77 3.01
CA ARG A 26 -7.44 6.92 2.33
C ARG A 26 -7.95 8.25 2.86
N GLY A 27 -9.26 8.38 3.03
CA GLY A 27 -9.88 9.60 3.57
C GLY A 27 -9.47 9.86 5.02
N LEU A 28 -9.53 8.83 5.89
CA LEU A 28 -9.16 8.97 7.31
C LEU A 28 -7.69 9.30 7.53
N LEU A 29 -6.81 8.78 6.66
CA LEU A 29 -5.36 8.97 6.76
C LEU A 29 -4.82 10.05 5.80
N GLU A 30 -5.71 10.78 5.11
CA GLU A 30 -5.39 11.85 4.17
C GLU A 30 -4.34 11.45 3.12
N LEU A 31 -4.42 10.21 2.62
CA LEU A 31 -3.48 9.66 1.66
C LEU A 31 -3.72 10.26 0.27
N ARG A 32 -2.63 10.65 -0.40
CA ARG A 32 -2.64 11.18 -1.77
C ARG A 32 -2.14 10.13 -2.76
N PRO A 33 -2.62 10.10 -4.01
CA PRO A 33 -2.10 9.18 -5.01
C PRO A 33 -0.58 9.32 -5.20
N LEU A 34 0.15 8.22 -5.36
CA LEU A 34 1.53 8.29 -5.86
C LEU A 34 1.49 8.53 -7.38
N PRO A 35 2.25 9.51 -7.90
CA PRO A 35 2.21 9.86 -9.31
C PRO A 35 2.70 8.77 -10.27
N GLN A 36 3.63 7.90 -9.83
CA GLN A 36 4.41 7.04 -10.72
C GLN A 36 4.39 5.56 -10.36
N GLU A 37 4.38 5.21 -9.07
CA GLU A 37 4.66 3.84 -8.61
C GLU A 37 3.39 3.04 -8.26
N GLY A 38 2.23 3.68 -8.27
CA GLY A 38 0.95 3.08 -7.86
C GLY A 38 0.67 3.17 -6.36
N GLY A 39 -0.61 3.16 -5.98
CA GLY A 39 -1.07 3.28 -4.60
C GLY A 39 -1.25 4.73 -4.12
N ALA A 40 -1.44 4.89 -2.80
CA ALA A 40 -1.57 6.18 -2.14
C ALA A 40 -0.65 6.28 -0.93
N PHE A 41 -0.10 7.47 -0.66
CA PHE A 41 0.80 7.72 0.46
C PHE A 41 0.55 9.03 1.18
N ARG A 42 1.13 9.13 2.37
CA ARG A 42 1.37 10.37 3.10
C ARG A 42 2.66 10.21 3.91
N GLU A 43 3.58 11.16 3.79
CA GLU A 43 4.69 11.26 4.73
C GLU A 43 4.17 11.71 6.10
N THR A 44 4.51 10.98 7.15
CA THR A 44 4.08 11.25 8.52
C THR A 44 5.22 11.70 9.43
N TYR A 45 6.46 11.49 9.00
CA TYR A 45 7.65 11.85 9.77
C TYR A 45 8.82 12.18 8.84
N ARG A 46 9.60 13.18 9.26
CA ARG A 46 10.88 13.55 8.65
C ARG A 46 11.80 14.19 9.68
N ASP A 47 13.05 13.74 9.71
CA ASP A 47 14.14 14.40 10.41
C ASP A 47 15.43 14.39 9.55
N GLY A 48 16.56 14.79 10.13
CA GLY A 48 17.86 14.82 9.44
C GLY A 48 18.48 13.44 9.17
N ARG A 49 17.84 12.34 9.58
CA ARG A 49 18.37 10.97 9.48
C ARG A 49 17.41 9.98 8.81
N SER A 50 16.11 10.27 8.81
CA SER A 50 15.08 9.31 8.45
C SER A 50 13.78 9.99 8.02
N THR A 51 12.99 9.22 7.27
CA THR A 51 11.62 9.56 6.88
C THR A 51 10.72 8.35 7.11
N ALA A 52 9.43 8.59 7.31
CA ALA A 52 8.43 7.53 7.36
C ALA A 52 7.17 7.92 6.59
N ILE A 53 6.59 6.95 5.90
CA ILE A 53 5.35 7.12 5.14
C ILE A 53 4.30 6.10 5.58
N LEU A 54 3.04 6.49 5.47
CA LEU A 54 1.93 5.56 5.32
C LEU A 54 1.77 5.26 3.83
N TYR A 55 1.58 3.99 3.48
CA TYR A 55 1.35 3.53 2.11
C TYR A 55 0.17 2.57 2.07
N LEU A 56 -0.73 2.75 1.09
CA LEU A 56 -1.89 1.90 0.85
C LEU A 56 -1.94 1.46 -0.61
N LEU A 57 -2.11 0.16 -0.81
CA LEU A 57 -2.32 -0.47 -2.10
C LEU A 57 -3.67 -1.21 -2.10
N GLU A 58 -4.44 -1.04 -3.16
CA GLU A 58 -5.73 -1.72 -3.37
C GLU A 58 -5.70 -2.46 -4.70
N ALA A 59 -6.22 -3.69 -4.75
CA ALA A 59 -6.32 -4.43 -5.99
C ALA A 59 -7.30 -3.73 -6.96
N PRO A 60 -7.01 -3.69 -8.27
CA PRO A 60 -5.98 -4.45 -8.98
C PRO A 60 -4.62 -3.75 -9.09
N ASP A 61 -4.41 -2.60 -8.44
CA ASP A 61 -3.17 -1.84 -8.56
C ASP A 61 -1.98 -2.61 -7.97
N CYS A 62 -0.77 -2.25 -8.42
CA CYS A 62 0.49 -2.80 -7.92
C CYS A 62 1.48 -1.68 -7.57
N SER A 63 2.41 -1.98 -6.67
CA SER A 63 3.61 -1.16 -6.44
C SER A 63 4.64 -1.54 -7.49
N LEU A 64 4.97 -0.62 -8.39
CA LEU A 64 5.98 -0.86 -9.42
C LEU A 64 7.37 -1.00 -8.81
N LEU A 65 8.21 -1.82 -9.45
CA LEU A 65 9.60 -2.02 -9.05
C LEU A 65 10.38 -0.70 -9.22
N HIS A 66 11.00 -0.24 -8.14
CA HIS A 66 11.84 0.96 -8.14
C HIS A 66 13.03 0.78 -7.18
N ARG A 67 14.02 1.67 -7.29
CA ARG A 67 15.22 1.71 -6.45
C ARG A 67 15.44 3.12 -5.95
N LEU A 68 15.69 3.28 -4.65
CA LEU A 68 16.11 4.55 -4.06
C LEU A 68 17.59 4.78 -4.35
N SER A 69 18.00 6.02 -4.59
CA SER A 69 19.39 6.35 -4.97
C SER A 69 20.40 6.21 -3.84
N GLY A 70 19.95 6.21 -2.58
CA GLY A 70 20.84 6.29 -1.41
C GLY A 70 21.43 7.68 -1.24
#